data_AF-A0A9E1A7E5-F1
#
_entry.id   AF-A0A9E1A7E5-F1
#
_cell.length_a   1.000
_cell.length_b   1.000
_cell.length_c   1.000
_cell.angle_alpha   90.00
_cell.angle_beta   90.00
_cell.angle_gamma   90.00
#
_symmetry.space_group_name_H-M   'P 1'
#
loop_
_entity.id
_entity.type
_entity.pdbx_description
1 polymer ?
#
loop_
_entity_poly.entity_id
_entity_poly.type
_entity_poly.pdbx_seq_one_letter_code
_entity_poly.pdbx_strand_id
1 'polypeptide(L)'
;MKKNNILLFILDLLDVKYTKIYARKYYEEHPHKNDLLGVSNMLYHYGIKSEGLKLEREINALQELEVPFIAHLDGTFVVVTDIKTR
;
A
#
# COMPACT_ATOMS: atom_id res chain seq x y z
N MET A 1 5.78 -19.15 8.93
CA MET A 1 4.82 -18.01 8.84
C MET A 1 4.73 -17.55 7.40
N LYS A 2 3.55 -17.54 6.77
CA LYS A 2 3.38 -16.92 5.44
C LYS A 2 3.52 -15.41 5.61
N LYS A 3 4.41 -14.77 4.84
CA LYS A 3 4.56 -13.30 4.83
C LYS A 3 3.18 -12.65 4.60
N ASN A 4 2.82 -11.66 5.40
CA ASN A 4 1.69 -10.79 5.10
C ASN A 4 2.08 -9.95 3.87
N ASN A 5 1.21 -9.92 2.85
CA ASN A 5 1.40 -9.05 1.69
C ASN A 5 0.98 -7.61 2.02
N ILE A 6 1.30 -6.69 1.11
CA ILE A 6 1.04 -5.25 1.28
C ILE A 6 -0.43 -4.95 1.57
N LEU A 7 -1.36 -5.66 0.92
CA LEU A 7 -2.79 -5.50 1.14
C LEU A 7 -3.18 -5.87 2.57
N LEU A 8 -2.79 -7.07 3.05
CA LEU A 8 -3.07 -7.49 4.43
C LEU A 8 -2.50 -6.50 5.45
N PHE A 9 -1.27 -6.02 5.21
CA PHE A 9 -0.63 -5.05 6.09
C PHE A 9 -1.42 -3.73 6.16
N ILE A 10 -1.84 -3.18 5.02
CA ILE A 10 -2.61 -1.92 4.98
C ILE A 10 -3.98 -2.10 5.63
N LEU A 11 -4.66 -3.22 5.39
CA LEU A 11 -5.97 -3.49 6.01
C LEU A 11 -5.84 -3.60 7.54
N ASP A 12 -4.80 -4.28 8.03
CA ASP A 12 -4.52 -4.35 9.47
C ASP A 12 -4.19 -2.94 10.03
N LEU A 13 -3.37 -2.15 9.32
CA LEU A 13 -2.95 -0.81 9.74
C LEU A 13 -4.12 0.17 9.84
N LEU A 14 -5.07 0.08 8.91
CA LEU A 14 -6.24 0.96 8.85
C LEU A 14 -7.45 0.42 9.63
N ASP A 15 -7.28 -0.68 10.39
CA ASP A 15 -8.34 -1.38 11.14
C ASP A 15 -9.57 -1.73 10.28
N VAL A 16 -9.34 -2.06 9.00
CA VAL A 16 -10.41 -2.48 8.09
C VAL A 16 -10.68 -3.96 8.30
N LYS A 17 -11.94 -4.33 8.48
CA LYS A 17 -12.33 -5.74 8.66
C LYS A 17 -12.21 -6.51 7.35
N TYR A 18 -11.51 -7.65 7.38
CA TYR A 18 -11.39 -8.55 6.23
C TYR A 18 -11.24 -10.01 6.66
N THR A 19 -11.55 -10.92 5.73
CA THR A 19 -11.28 -12.35 5.92
C THR A 19 -9.87 -12.67 5.41
N LYS A 20 -8.96 -13.06 6.31
CA LYS A 20 -7.53 -13.26 6.00
C LYS A 20 -7.23 -14.24 4.87
N ILE A 21 -8.04 -15.29 4.71
CA ILE A 21 -7.89 -16.27 3.62
C ILE A 21 -8.31 -15.64 2.29
N TYR A 22 -9.43 -14.94 2.27
CA TYR A 22 -9.96 -14.26 1.09
C TYR A 22 -9.02 -13.16 0.61
N ALA A 23 -8.62 -12.24 1.48
CA ALA A 23 -7.73 -11.13 1.10
C ALA A 23 -6.38 -11.61 0.56
N ARG A 24 -5.85 -12.70 1.13
CA ARG A 24 -4.61 -13.30 0.62
C ARG A 24 -4.80 -13.88 -0.77
N LYS A 25 -5.87 -14.65 -0.99
CA LYS A 25 -6.18 -15.23 -2.29
C LYS A 25 -6.39 -14.13 -3.34
N TYR A 26 -7.19 -13.13 -2.99
CA TYR A 26 -7.48 -11.98 -3.82
C TYR A 26 -6.20 -11.25 -4.26
N TYR A 27 -5.25 -11.03 -3.34
CA TYR A 27 -3.95 -10.47 -3.67
C TYR A 27 -3.12 -11.36 -4.62
N GLU A 28 -2.99 -12.65 -4.31
CA GLU A 28 -2.11 -13.54 -5.07
C GLU A 28 -2.59 -13.79 -6.51
N GLU A 29 -3.90 -13.76 -6.73
CA GLU A 29 -4.56 -13.97 -8.02
C GLU A 29 -4.74 -12.66 -8.80
N HIS A 30 -4.44 -11.49 -8.21
CA HIS A 30 -4.63 -10.20 -8.88
C HIS A 30 -3.61 -10.03 -10.03
N PRO A 31 -4.04 -9.71 -11.26
CA PRO A 31 -3.15 -9.62 -12.43
C PRO A 31 -2.08 -8.55 -12.27
N HIS A 32 -2.37 -7.51 -11.49
CA HIS A 32 -1.52 -6.34 -11.25
C HIS A 32 -0.94 -6.30 -9.82
N LYS A 33 -0.78 -7.46 -9.14
CA LYS A 33 -0.38 -7.48 -7.71
C LYS A 33 0.99 -6.85 -7.40
N ASN A 34 1.83 -6.65 -8.42
CA ASN A 34 3.19 -6.11 -8.30
C ASN A 34 3.32 -4.66 -8.80
N ASP A 35 2.21 -3.98 -9.10
CA ASP A 35 2.21 -2.55 -9.45
C ASP A 35 1.23 -1.73 -8.58
N LEU A 36 1.43 -0.41 -8.52
CA LEU A 36 0.61 0.48 -7.68
C LEU A 36 -0.84 0.56 -8.16
N LEU A 37 -1.11 0.31 -9.45
CA LEU A 37 -2.47 0.29 -9.99
C LEU A 37 -3.25 -0.88 -9.42
N GLY A 38 -2.66 -2.08 -9.40
CA GLY A 38 -3.29 -3.24 -8.79
C GLY A 38 -3.50 -3.08 -7.30
N VAL A 39 -2.53 -2.49 -6.58
CA VAL A 39 -2.72 -2.19 -5.15
C VAL A 39 -3.87 -1.20 -4.94
N SER A 40 -3.93 -0.12 -5.71
CA SER A 40 -5.04 0.86 -5.68
C SER A 40 -6.40 0.19 -5.93
N ASN A 41 -6.50 -0.67 -6.95
CA ASN A 41 -7.74 -1.41 -7.25
C ASN A 41 -8.16 -2.33 -6.10
N MET A 42 -7.19 -3.02 -5.49
CA MET A 42 -7.47 -3.88 -4.34
C MET A 42 -7.92 -3.07 -3.12
N LEU A 43 -7.32 -1.92 -2.85
CA LEU A 43 -7.74 -1.03 -1.76
C LEU A 43 -9.16 -0.49 -1.99
N TYR A 44 -9.47 -0.10 -3.23
CA TYR A 44 -10.80 0.36 -3.61
C TYR A 44 -11.87 -0.70 -3.38
N HIS A 45 -11.56 -1.99 -3.62
CA HIS A 45 -12.46 -3.11 -3.30
C HIS A 45 -12.82 -3.18 -1.81
N TYR A 46 -11.91 -2.79 -0.92
CA TYR A 46 -12.17 -2.68 0.53
C TYR A 46 -12.71 -1.30 0.96
N GLY A 47 -13.10 -0.44 0.02
CA GLY A 47 -13.64 0.89 0.29
C GLY A 47 -12.60 1.95 0.64
N ILE A 48 -11.31 1.65 0.48
CA ILE A 48 -10.21 2.58 0.73
C ILE A 48 -9.89 3.29 -0.59
N LYS A 49 -10.10 4.61 -0.63
CA LYS A 49 -9.70 5.44 -1.77
C LYS A 49 -8.22 5.77 -1.67
N SER A 50 -7.53 5.80 -2.80
CA SER A 50 -6.12 6.17 -2.90
C SER A 50 -5.87 7.09 -4.07
N GLU A 51 -4.87 7.95 -3.94
CA GLU A 51 -4.36 8.83 -4.99
C GLU A 51 -2.95 8.40 -5.40
N GLY A 52 -2.67 8.43 -6.70
CA GLY A 52 -1.36 8.07 -7.25
C GLY A 52 -0.52 9.31 -7.49
N LEU A 53 0.61 9.43 -6.80
CA LEU A 53 1.55 10.54 -6.96
C LEU A 53 2.86 10.05 -7.58
N LYS A 54 3.37 10.78 -8.57
CA LYS A 54 4.72 10.61 -9.09
C LYS A 54 5.57 11.77 -8.60
N LEU A 55 6.42 11.51 -7.63
CA LEU A 55 7.38 12.48 -7.14
C LEU A 55 8.69 12.35 -7.90
N GLU A 56 9.25 13.47 -8.32
CA GLU A 56 10.65 13.55 -8.73
C GLU A 56 11.54 13.51 -7.47
N ARG A 57 12.86 13.32 -7.61
CA ARG A 57 13.80 12.92 -6.52
C ARG A 57 13.93 13.90 -5.33
N GLU A 58 13.06 14.89 -5.19
CA GLU A 58 13.07 15.88 -4.13
C GLU A 58 12.53 15.30 -2.82
N ILE A 59 13.44 14.99 -1.90
CA ILE A 59 13.14 14.43 -0.57
C ILE A 59 12.20 15.35 0.23
N ASN A 60 12.24 16.66 -0.01
CA ASN A 60 11.39 17.63 0.69
C ASN A 60 9.90 17.41 0.39
N ALA A 61 9.54 16.98 -0.83
CA ALA A 61 8.16 16.70 -1.19
C ALA A 61 7.55 15.54 -0.39
N LEU A 62 8.38 14.64 0.16
CA LEU A 62 7.89 13.57 1.03
C LEU A 62 7.36 14.08 2.37
N GLN A 63 7.87 15.20 2.87
CA GLN A 63 7.46 15.76 4.17
C GLN A 63 6.02 16.30 4.16
N GLU A 64 5.51 16.62 2.97
CA GLU A 64 4.15 17.14 2.78
C GLU A 64 3.12 16.02 2.57
N LEU A 65 3.56 14.77 2.42
CA LEU A 65 2.67 13.63 2.24
C LEU A 65 2.01 13.20 3.55
N GLU A 66 0.70 12.99 3.49
CA GLU A 66 -0.03 12.36 4.57
C GLU A 66 0.36 10.88 4.71
N VAL A 67 0.58 10.43 5.94
CA VAL A 67 0.80 9.02 6.27
C VAL A 67 -0.52 8.34 6.70
N PRO A 68 -0.69 7.03 6.46
CA PRO A 68 0.24 6.14 5.77
C PRO A 68 0.12 6.17 4.24
N PHE A 69 1.23 5.95 3.53
CA PHE A 69 1.22 5.76 2.08
C PHE A 69 2.10 4.58 1.63
N ILE A 70 1.85 4.10 0.42
CA ILE A 70 2.62 3.03 -0.21
C ILE A 70 3.57 3.64 -1.22
N ALA A 71 4.86 3.31 -1.12
CA ALA A 71 5.85 3.66 -2.11
C ALA A 71 6.33 2.41 -2.86
N HIS A 72 6.62 2.58 -4.15
CA HIS A 72 7.23 1.56 -4.99
C HIS A 72 8.67 1.96 -5.28
N LEU A 73 9.62 1.20 -4.76
CA LEU A 73 11.06 1.45 -4.84
C LEU A 73 11.76 0.18 -5.35
N ASP A 74 12.52 0.30 -6.44
CA ASP A 74 13.34 -0.79 -7.01
C ASP A 74 12.60 -2.14 -7.14
N GLY A 75 11.34 -2.10 -7.62
CA GLY A 75 10.51 -3.29 -7.83
C GLY A 75 9.88 -3.88 -6.55
N THR A 76 9.97 -3.17 -5.42
CA THR A 76 9.42 -3.59 -4.13
C THR A 76 8.49 -2.52 -3.55
N PHE A 77 7.48 -2.96 -2.81
CA PHE A 77 6.60 -2.06 -2.05
C PHE A 77 7.08 -1.87 -0.62
N VAL A 78 6.96 -0.63 -0.14
CA VAL A 78 7.13 -0.27 1.27
C VAL A 78 5.92 0.54 1.72
N VAL A 79 5.55 0.41 3.01
CA VAL A 79 4.56 1.27 3.64
C VAL A 79 5.30 2.26 4.53
N VAL A 80 5.08 3.54 4.27
CA VAL A 80 5.56 4.62 5.13
C VAL A 80 4.45 4.93 6.12
N THR A 81 4.76 4.82 7.40
CA THR A 81 3.81 5.03 8.51
C THR A 81 4.13 6.24 9.36
N ASP A 82 5.36 6.75 9.26
CA ASP A 82 5.86 7.89 10.01
C ASP A 82 7.00 8.54 9.21
N ILE A 83 7.11 9.87 9.27
CA ILE A 83 8.21 10.63 8.69
C ILE A 83 8.80 11.49 9.80
N LYS A 84 10.03 11.19 10.20
CA LYS A 84 10.75 12.00 11.19
C LYS A 84 11.66 12.99 10.49
N THR A 85 11.39 14.27 10.69
CA THR A 85 12.34 15.34 10.42
C THR A 85 13.21 15.56 11.65
N ARG A 86 14.52 15.77 11.43
CA ARG A 86 15.48 16.14 12.47
C ARG A 86 15.36 17.62 12.81
#